data_AF-A0A4Z0R3X2-F1
#
_entry.id   AF-A0A4Z0R3X2-F1
#
_cell.length_a   1.000
_cell.length_b   1.000
_cell.length_c   1.000
_cell.angle_alpha   90.00
_cell.angle_beta   90.00
_cell.angle_gamma   90.00
#
_symmetry.space_group_name_H-M   'P 1'
#
loop_
_entity.id
_entity.type
_entity.pdbx_description
1 polymer ?
#
loop_
_entity_poly.entity_id
_entity_poly.type
_entity_poly.pdbx_seq_one_letter_code
_entity_poly.pdbx_strand_id
1 'polypeptide(L)'
;MSLDQRTIVVTQISAAVACNALASLRLSITEALTLGIKPEEIKEILALAKAIQEQPISHVTHLVDQLLREPKKPAHVHNAHCGCGSHQ
;
A
#
# COMPACT_ATOMS: atom_id res chain seq x y z
N MET A 1 -11.00 -10.19 -20.92
CA MET A 1 -10.20 -9.50 -19.89
C MET A 1 -8.96 -8.92 -20.56
N SER A 2 -8.53 -7.72 -20.19
CA SER A 2 -7.43 -7.00 -20.86
C SER A 2 -6.03 -7.33 -20.32
N LEU A 3 -5.94 -7.97 -19.15
CA LEU A 3 -4.67 -8.39 -18.56
C LEU A 3 -4.33 -9.80 -19.01
N ASP A 4 -3.04 -10.05 -19.27
CA ASP A 4 -2.53 -11.38 -19.56
C ASP A 4 -2.46 -12.25 -18.29
N GLN A 5 -2.43 -13.57 -18.48
CA GLN A 5 -2.48 -14.54 -17.38
C GLN A 5 -1.30 -14.40 -16.41
N ARG A 6 -0.11 -14.05 -16.93
CA ARG A 6 1.08 -13.87 -16.09
C ARG A 6 0.89 -12.68 -15.16
N THR A 7 0.38 -11.56 -15.67
CA THR A 7 0.04 -10.39 -14.86
C THR A 7 -0.99 -10.70 -13.78
N ILE A 8 -2.01 -11.49 -14.10
CA ILE A 8 -3.04 -11.92 -13.13
C ILE A 8 -2.40 -12.70 -11.98
N VAL A 9 -1.59 -13.71 -12.29
CA VAL A 9 -0.98 -14.59 -11.27
C VAL A 9 0.03 -13.85 -10.40
N VAL A 10 0.86 -12.97 -10.99
CA VAL A 10 1.80 -12.13 -10.22
C VAL A 10 1.05 -11.23 -9.22
N THR A 11 -0.10 -10.68 -9.65
CA THR A 11 -0.95 -9.86 -8.79
C THR A 11 -1.55 -10.68 -7.64
N GLN A 12 -2.03 -11.89 -7.93
CA GLN A 12 -2.58 -12.79 -6.92
C GLN A 12 -1.54 -13.24 -5.88
N ILE A 13 -0.31 -13.57 -6.31
CA ILE A 13 0.79 -13.88 -5.40
C ILE A 13 1.07 -12.68 -4.48
N SER A 14 1.24 -11.49 -5.06
CA SER A 14 1.54 -10.27 -4.31
C SER A 14 0.46 -9.96 -3.26
N ALA A 15 -0.81 -10.02 -3.65
CA ALA A 15 -1.93 -9.79 -2.75
C ALA A 15 -2.02 -10.87 -1.66
N ALA A 16 -1.79 -12.14 -1.99
CA ALA A 16 -1.82 -13.21 -1.01
C ALA A 16 -0.70 -13.08 0.03
N VAL A 17 0.50 -12.65 -0.37
CA VAL A 17 1.60 -12.34 0.56
C VAL A 17 1.24 -11.15 1.45
N ALA A 18 0.79 -10.04 0.86
CA ALA A 18 0.43 -8.83 1.60
C ALA A 18 -0.64 -9.07 2.68
N CYS A 19 -1.58 -9.98 2.41
CA CYS A 19 -2.66 -10.34 3.33
C CYS A 19 -2.36 -11.57 4.20
N ASN A 20 -1.16 -12.15 4.12
CA ASN A 20 -0.82 -13.42 4.78
C ASN A 20 -1.83 -14.56 4.50
N ALA A 21 -2.40 -14.60 3.29
CA ALA A 21 -3.42 -15.55 2.87
C ALA A 21 -2.79 -16.83 2.32
N LEU A 22 -2.26 -17.68 3.22
CA LEU A 22 -1.45 -18.87 2.86
C LEU A 22 -2.12 -19.84 1.88
N ALA A 23 -3.44 -20.04 1.99
CA ALA A 23 -4.18 -20.91 1.08
C ALA A 23 -4.18 -20.34 -0.35
N SER A 24 -4.46 -19.05 -0.50
CA SER A 24 -4.43 -18.35 -1.79
C SER A 24 -3.02 -18.26 -2.37
N LEU A 25 -2.02 -18.08 -1.51
CA LEU A 25 -0.62 -18.04 -1.92
C LEU A 25 -0.18 -19.38 -2.53
N ARG A 26 -0.54 -20.50 -1.88
CA ARG A 26 -0.25 -21.85 -2.39
C ARG A 26 -0.86 -22.08 -3.78
N LEU A 27 -2.12 -21.69 -3.96
CA LEU A 27 -2.81 -21.85 -5.24
C LEU A 27 -2.12 -21.02 -6.34
N SER A 28 -1.88 -19.74 -6.06
CA SER A 28 -1.29 -18.80 -7.02
C SER A 28 0.15 -19.17 -7.41
N ILE A 29 0.96 -19.67 -6.46
CA ILE A 29 2.30 -20.18 -6.75
C ILE A 29 2.24 -21.42 -7.64
N THR A 30 1.29 -22.33 -7.38
CA THR A 30 1.13 -23.52 -8.21
C THR A 30 0.79 -23.13 -9.65
N GLU A 31 -0.13 -22.19 -9.83
CA GLU A 31 -0.49 -21.65 -11.14
C GLU A 31 0.67 -20.90 -11.83
N ALA A 32 1.48 -20.15 -11.08
CA ALA A 32 2.67 -19.51 -11.63
C ALA A 32 3.65 -20.53 -12.22
N LEU A 33 3.89 -21.63 -11.49
CA LEU A 33 4.79 -22.69 -11.95
C LEU A 33 4.25 -23.40 -13.20
N THR A 34 2.93 -23.61 -13.31
CA THR A 34 2.34 -24.21 -14.52
C THR A 34 2.43 -23.28 -15.74
N LEU A 35 2.44 -21.97 -15.53
CA LEU A 35 2.69 -20.96 -16.58
C LEU A 35 4.18 -20.79 -16.92
N GLY A 36 5.08 -21.55 -16.29
CA GLY A 36 6.51 -21.48 -16.54
C GLY A 36 7.21 -20.28 -15.91
N ILE A 37 6.57 -19.60 -14.95
CA ILE A 37 7.25 -18.58 -14.13
C ILE A 37 8.30 -19.28 -13.28
N LYS A 38 9.54 -18.78 -13.31
CA LYS A 38 10.65 -19.44 -12.64
C LYS A 38 10.55 -19.25 -11.11
N PRO A 39 11.00 -20.22 -10.30
CA PRO A 39 11.04 -20.09 -8.84
C PRO A 39 11.75 -18.83 -8.35
N GLU A 40 12.76 -18.37 -9.07
CA GLU A 40 13.55 -17.16 -8.78
C GLU A 40 12.69 -15.90 -8.91
N GLU A 41 11.91 -15.80 -9.99
CA GLU A 41 10.96 -14.70 -10.20
C GLU A 41 9.87 -14.71 -9.13
N ILE A 42 9.39 -15.88 -8.72
CA ILE A 42 8.42 -16.02 -7.62
C ILE A 42 9.04 -15.50 -6.31
N LYS A 43 10.30 -15.83 -6.01
CA LYS A 43 11.00 -15.33 -4.81
C LYS A 43 11.17 -13.80 -4.83
N GLU A 44 11.45 -13.22 -6.00
CA GLU A 44 11.52 -11.77 -6.16
C GLU A 44 10.16 -11.10 -5.86
N ILE A 45 9.06 -11.65 -6.40
CA ILE A 45 7.71 -11.18 -6.11
C ILE A 45 7.41 -11.27 -4.60
N LEU A 46 7.77 -12.38 -3.95
CA LEU A 46 7.60 -12.55 -2.52
C LEU A 46 8.38 -11.50 -1.72
N ALA A 47 9.63 -11.22 -2.09
CA ALA A 47 10.46 -10.22 -1.41
C ALA A 47 9.85 -8.82 -1.50
N LEU A 48 9.36 -8.44 -2.69
CA LEU A 48 8.70 -7.15 -2.91
C LEU A 48 7.40 -7.03 -2.10
N ALA A 49 6.53 -8.05 -2.16
CA ALA A 49 5.26 -8.02 -1.45
C ALA A 49 5.45 -8.07 0.08
N LYS A 50 6.46 -8.79 0.56
CA LYS A 50 6.81 -8.84 1.98
C LYS A 50 7.27 -7.48 2.50
N ALA A 51 8.05 -6.72 1.72
CA ALA A 51 8.47 -5.37 2.11
C ALA A 51 7.27 -4.41 2.27
N ILE A 52 6.16 -4.65 1.57
CA ILE A 52 4.90 -3.92 1.76
C ILE A 52 4.19 -4.42 3.03
N GLN A 53 4.11 -5.75 3.20
CA GLN A 53 3.43 -6.39 4.33
C GLN A 53 4.05 -6.05 5.69
N GLU A 54 5.38 -5.88 5.75
CA GLU A 54 6.10 -5.54 6.98
C GLU A 54 5.97 -4.07 7.41
N GLN A 55 5.30 -3.22 6.61
CA GLN A 55 5.07 -1.83 7.01
C GLN A 55 4.10 -1.76 8.21
N PRO A 56 4.41 -0.95 9.24
CA PRO A 56 3.51 -0.76 10.38
C PRO A 56 2.14 -0.27 9.93
N ILE A 57 1.07 -0.89 10.45
CA ILE A 57 -0.31 -0.50 10.11
C ILE A 57 -0.62 0.97 10.48
N SER A 58 0.08 1.52 11.47
CA SER A 58 -0.01 2.94 11.82
C SER A 58 0.35 3.87 10.65
N HIS A 59 1.24 3.45 9.74
CA HIS A 59 1.58 4.24 8.56
C HIS A 59 0.38 4.41 7.63
N VAL A 60 -0.44 3.36 7.49
CA VAL A 60 -1.66 3.41 6.67
C VAL A 60 -2.66 4.37 7.29
N THR A 61 -2.96 4.22 8.59
CA THR A 61 -3.91 5.10 9.28
C THR A 61 -3.47 6.57 9.23
N HIS A 62 -2.20 6.86 9.51
CA HIS A 62 -1.69 8.24 9.47
C HIS A 62 -1.74 8.84 8.07
N LEU A 63 -1.41 8.07 7.03
CA LEU A 63 -1.49 8.55 5.66
C LEU A 63 -2.94 8.85 5.27
N VAL A 64 -3.87 7.95 5.62
CA VAL A 64 -5.30 8.16 5.38
C VAL A 64 -5.80 9.42 6.08
N ASP A 65 -5.44 9.61 7.35
CA ASP A 65 -5.79 10.81 8.13
C ASP A 65 -5.23 12.09 7.51
N GLN A 66 -4.02 12.03 6.94
CA GLN A 66 -3.41 13.16 6.24
C GLN A 66 -4.14 13.49 4.93
N LEU A 67 -4.47 12.48 4.13
CA LEU A 67 -5.11 12.67 2.82
C LEU A 67 -6.57 13.10 2.93
N LEU A 68 -7.28 12.62 3.96
CA LEU A 68 -8.68 12.96 4.21
C LEU A 68 -8.85 14.26 5.02
N ARG A 69 -7.76 14.88 5.46
CA ARG A 69 -7.83 16.15 6.17
C ARG A 69 -8.28 17.24 5.19
N GLU A 70 -9.37 17.93 5.53
CA GLU A 70 -9.70 19.17 4.82
C GLU A 70 -8.51 20.14 4.91
N PRO A 71 -8.16 20.84 3.81
CA PRO A 71 -7.11 21.84 3.84
C PRO A 71 -7.46 22.85 4.93
N LYS A 72 -6.55 23.04 5.90
CA LYS A 72 -6.70 24.09 6.92
C LYS A 72 -6.98 25.40 6.19
N LYS A 73 -8.10 26.05 6.52
CA LYS A 73 -8.50 27.36 5.98
C LYS A 73 -7.28 28.28 5.92
N PRO A 74 -7.11 29.05 4.83
CA PRO A 74 -5.94 29.90 4.64
C PRO A 74 -5.82 30.93 5.76
N ALA A 75 -4.58 31.41 5.92
CA ALA A 75 -4.08 32.25 7.00
C ALA A 75 -5.07 33.33 7.46
N HIS A 76 -5.19 33.45 8.78
CA HIS A 76 -5.85 34.55 9.45
C HIS A 76 -5.48 35.89 8.79
N VAL A 77 -6.43 36.56 8.13
CA VAL A 77 -6.23 37.94 7.68
C VAL A 77 -6.21 38.80 8.94
N HIS A 78 -5.03 39.32 9.32
CA HIS A 78 -4.93 40.28 10.41
C HIS A 78 -5.68 41.55 10.01
N ASN A 79 -6.91 41.68 10.49
CA ASN A 79 -7.59 42.97 10.58
C ASN A 79 -7.10 43.70 11.85
N ALA A 80 -7.24 45.02 11.86
CA ALA A 80 -6.77 45.92 12.93
C ALA A 80 -7.46 45.70 14.31
N HIS A 81 -8.16 44.58 14.50
CA HIS A 81 -8.88 44.19 15.72
C HIS A 81 -8.55 42.76 16.19
N CYS A 82 -7.54 42.07 15.62
CA CYS A 82 -7.11 40.79 16.19
C CYS A 82 -6.31 41.01 17.48
N GLY A 83 -6.92 40.68 18.61
CA GLY A 83 -6.28 40.61 19.94
C GLY A 83 -5.36 39.40 20.13
N CYS A 84 -4.62 39.02 19.09
CA CYS A 84 -3.64 37.94 19.13
C CYS A 84 -2.33 38.46 19.77
N GLY A 85 -2.41 38.70 21.07
CA GLY A 85 -1.29 39.10 21.93
C GLY A 85 -0.31 37.96 22.19
N SER A 86 0.97 38.27 21.99
CA SER A 86 2.11 37.89 22.83
C SER A 86 2.04 36.55 23.58
N HIS A 87 2.81 35.57 23.12
CA HIS A 87 3.60 34.73 24.02
C HIS A 87 4.99 34.48 23.42
N GLN A 88 5.99 34.71 24.27
CA GLN A 88 7.40 34.35 24.11
C GLN A 88 7.57 32.85 23.93
#